data_AF-A0A433IDI2-F1
#
_entry.id   AF-A0A433IDI2-F1
#
_cell.length_a   1.000
_cell.length_b   1.000
_cell.length_c   1.000
_cell.angle_alpha   90.00
_cell.angle_beta   90.00
_cell.angle_gamma   90.00
#
_symmetry.space_group_name_H-M   'P 1'
#
loop_
_entity.id
_entity.type
_entity.pdbx_description
1 polymer ?
#
loop_
_entity_poly.entity_id
_entity_poly.type
_entity_poly.pdbx_seq_one_letter_code
_entity_poly.pdbx_strand_id
1 'polypeptide(L)'
;LAQLVPYQMQVQGNAVLLTLDNAGTASARTPPNSAAASVKAAAKSRPSQSAPAPVVTSGPRNISDLSFRRGPAGQAVITVKLSNPSIPVDVRQEGNQIIADFQGATLSKGQQRRLDVTDFATPVSAVQALNRGNDARLTIDPTPPFEFLAYQADNQYVIEVRPPQKSKEEDDKAALFDMSKKKYTGDLLSLNFQDIEVRAILQILADFTGLNIVVSDTVKGNLTLRLQNVPWDQALDIILRTKGLTMRQNGNVVFIAPTEEIAAREKLELESRKVVEDLVPLRTEVIQLNYAKAEDVAKLLQPERGKDNNTRNMLSPRGEINAYVPTNTLVIKDVPDKLTEIRKLIAELDTPARQVMIDSRVVIASDDYARDIGVRFGVTGVNQTSNGINALSGSLAGTSTIVNSAVNNLTTTGQPFPVAVPPLAERIGVPLPAAPSGGGAPAKLAMAILGADYLVDLELSALQTEGKGEILSNPRVVTTDLKKATIVQGRQIPYSEVDDQGQVTTQFKDALLKLEVTPQITPDDRVRMDLVISKDDVGVNVPQATGGFVPSIDKREVQTQVLVNNGETVVLGGVFEQNKNKGNDKVPLLGDIPLLGYLFQRNSTNTIKRELLIFVTPQILKEGSGAVAER
;
A
#
# COMPACT_ATOMS: atom_id res chain seq x y z
N LEU A 1 -37.78 -9.07 -1.04
CA LEU A 1 -38.91 -8.16 -1.33
C LEU A 1 -39.10 -7.23 -0.13
N ALA A 2 -38.61 -5.99 -0.24
CA ALA A 2 -39.12 -4.77 0.41
C ALA A 2 -38.07 -3.66 0.19
N GLN A 3 -38.09 -3.03 -0.99
CA GLN A 3 -37.33 -1.81 -1.24
C GLN A 3 -38.26 -0.62 -0.92
N LEU A 4 -37.82 0.29 -0.06
CA LEU A 4 -38.56 1.50 0.32
C LEU A 4 -38.66 2.44 -0.88
N VAL A 5 -39.89 2.78 -1.28
CA VAL A 5 -40.17 3.76 -2.34
C VAL A 5 -40.26 5.15 -1.71
N PRO A 6 -39.56 6.17 -2.23
CA PRO A 6 -39.68 7.53 -1.73
C PRO A 6 -41.11 8.05 -1.93
N TYR A 7 -41.66 8.68 -0.89
CA TYR A 7 -42.97 9.31 -0.93
C TYR A 7 -42.89 10.76 -0.46
N GLN A 8 -43.79 11.59 -0.98
CA GLN A 8 -44.03 12.94 -0.46
C GLN A 8 -45.43 12.99 0.15
N MET A 9 -45.53 13.70 1.29
CA MET A 9 -46.78 13.89 2.02
C MET A 9 -47.09 15.38 2.10
N GLN A 10 -48.28 15.77 1.65
CA GLN A 10 -48.76 17.14 1.77
C GLN A 10 -50.14 17.16 2.43
N VAL A 11 -50.29 17.98 3.47
CA VAL A 11 -51.57 18.16 4.18
C VAL A 11 -52.35 19.28 3.50
N GLN A 12 -53.58 18.99 3.07
CA GLN A 12 -54.52 19.99 2.55
C GLN A 12 -55.78 19.98 3.42
N GLY A 13 -55.88 20.96 4.32
CA GLY A 13 -56.99 21.06 5.27
C GLY A 13 -57.08 19.83 6.18
N ASN A 14 -58.18 19.09 6.11
CA ASN A 14 -58.42 17.91 6.94
C ASN A 14 -58.11 16.57 6.22
N ALA A 15 -57.38 16.61 5.09
CA ALA A 15 -56.97 15.43 4.32
C ALA A 15 -55.46 15.43 4.05
N VAL A 16 -54.87 14.24 3.96
CA VAL A 16 -53.45 14.02 3.68
C VAL A 16 -53.29 13.38 2.30
N LEU A 17 -52.54 14.04 1.41
CA LEU A 17 -52.20 13.53 0.08
C LEU A 17 -50.81 12.89 0.14
N LEU A 18 -50.72 11.62 -0.27
CA LEU A 18 -49.48 10.84 -0.33
C LEU A 18 -49.16 10.52 -1.79
N THR A 19 -48.03 11.02 -2.31
CA THR A 19 -47.54 10.73 -3.66
C THR A 19 -46.35 9.77 -3.60
N LEU A 20 -46.45 8.65 -4.33
CA LEU A 20 -45.42 7.61 -4.44
C LEU A 20 -44.78 7.68 -5.83
N ASP A 21 -43.48 7.94 -5.91
CA ASP A 21 -42.77 7.98 -7.20
C ASP A 21 -42.45 6.55 -7.67
N ASN A 22 -43.09 6.12 -8.77
CA ASN A 22 -42.83 4.82 -9.38
C ASN A 22 -42.31 5.03 -10.82
N ALA A 23 -41.14 4.48 -11.13
CA ALA A 23 -40.47 4.64 -12.42
C ALA A 23 -40.81 3.51 -13.42
N GLY A 24 -41.35 3.90 -14.58
CA GLY A 24 -41.51 3.10 -15.82
C GLY A 24 -42.96 3.11 -16.34
N THR A 25 -43.34 3.46 -17.58
CA THR A 25 -42.64 3.53 -18.89
C THR A 25 -43.43 4.38 -19.93
N ALA A 26 -42.68 5.08 -20.80
CA ALA A 26 -42.82 5.39 -22.24
C ALA A 26 -44.09 5.97 -22.95
N SER A 27 -43.84 7.11 -23.63
CA SER A 27 -44.15 7.48 -25.04
C SER A 27 -45.40 8.29 -25.49
N ALA A 28 -45.06 9.49 -26.02
CA ALA A 28 -45.49 10.14 -27.29
C ALA A 28 -46.75 11.04 -27.38
N ARG A 29 -46.53 12.35 -27.63
CA ARG A 29 -46.87 13.09 -28.89
C ARG A 29 -46.65 14.62 -28.78
N THR A 30 -45.94 15.18 -29.76
CA THR A 30 -45.82 16.59 -30.23
C THR A 30 -47.11 17.05 -30.96
N PRO A 31 -47.32 18.31 -31.47
CA PRO A 31 -46.55 19.58 -31.49
C PRO A 31 -47.47 20.86 -31.33
N PRO A 32 -47.21 22.11 -31.84
CA PRO A 32 -46.00 22.75 -32.41
C PRO A 32 -45.67 24.23 -31.99
N ASN A 33 -44.46 24.66 -32.37
CA ASN A 33 -43.97 25.99 -32.82
C ASN A 33 -44.08 27.27 -31.96
N SER A 34 -42.93 27.88 -31.66
CA SER A 34 -42.45 29.06 -32.42
C SER A 34 -40.97 29.37 -32.12
N ALA A 35 -40.28 29.83 -33.16
CA ALA A 35 -38.85 30.10 -33.23
C ALA A 35 -38.51 31.54 -32.79
N ALA A 36 -37.29 31.77 -32.30
CA ALA A 36 -36.45 32.91 -32.70
C ALA A 36 -35.02 32.75 -32.16
N ALA A 37 -34.08 33.22 -32.98
CA ALA A 37 -32.63 33.04 -32.89
C ALA A 37 -31.89 34.20 -32.21
N SER A 38 -30.58 33.99 -32.00
CA SER A 38 -29.48 34.98 -31.80
C SER A 38 -29.48 35.70 -30.44
N VAL A 39 -28.35 36.05 -29.78
CA VAL A 39 -26.99 36.41 -30.22
C VAL A 39 -26.01 36.21 -29.05
N LYS A 40 -24.76 35.82 -29.32
CA LYS A 40 -23.61 36.07 -28.43
C LYS A 40 -23.16 37.52 -28.62
N ALA A 41 -23.06 38.31 -27.55
CA ALA A 41 -22.14 39.45 -27.47
C ALA A 41 -21.87 39.84 -26.02
N ALA A 42 -20.61 40.16 -25.77
CA ALA A 42 -20.03 40.46 -24.47
C ALA A 42 -20.14 41.94 -24.08
N ALA A 43 -19.89 42.17 -22.78
CA ALA A 43 -19.25 43.33 -22.16
C ALA A 43 -20.11 44.44 -21.51
N LYS A 44 -20.00 44.41 -20.17
CA LYS A 44 -19.70 45.50 -19.22
C LYS A 44 -20.84 46.32 -18.56
N SER A 45 -20.89 46.08 -17.25
CA SER A 45 -20.91 47.02 -16.12
C SER A 45 -22.21 47.77 -15.76
N ARG A 46 -22.87 47.28 -14.71
CA ARG A 46 -23.38 48.09 -13.58
C ARG A 46 -23.65 47.20 -12.34
N PRO A 47 -23.63 47.75 -11.12
CA PRO A 47 -23.15 47.09 -9.91
C PRO A 47 -24.18 46.16 -9.25
N SER A 48 -23.68 45.05 -8.71
CA SER A 48 -24.41 44.08 -7.90
C SER A 48 -24.70 44.63 -6.50
N GLN A 49 -25.96 44.95 -6.23
CA GLN A 49 -26.51 44.94 -4.87
C GLN A 49 -26.68 43.48 -4.44
N SER A 50 -26.03 43.13 -3.34
CA SER A 50 -26.09 41.86 -2.65
C SER A 50 -27.47 41.64 -2.03
N ALA A 51 -28.18 40.60 -2.46
CA ALA A 51 -29.23 39.97 -1.68
C ALA A 51 -28.57 38.94 -0.73
N PRO A 52 -28.91 38.92 0.58
CA PRO A 52 -28.29 37.99 1.51
C PRO A 52 -28.82 36.57 1.30
N ALA A 53 -27.89 35.61 1.31
CA ALA A 53 -28.17 34.18 1.40
C ALA A 53 -28.94 33.85 2.69
N PRO A 54 -29.76 32.78 2.71
CA PRO A 54 -30.37 32.32 3.94
C PRO A 54 -29.27 31.84 4.88
N VAL A 55 -29.06 32.57 5.97
CA VAL A 55 -28.21 32.16 7.08
C VAL A 55 -28.94 31.02 7.79
N VAL A 56 -28.60 29.78 7.44
CA VAL A 56 -28.75 28.67 8.37
C VAL A 56 -27.66 28.91 9.42
N THR A 57 -28.07 29.36 10.60
CA THR A 57 -27.19 29.50 11.76
C THR A 57 -26.68 28.11 12.14
N SER A 58 -25.57 27.65 11.54
CA SER A 58 -24.75 26.61 12.15
C SER A 58 -24.06 27.25 13.35
N GLY A 59 -24.76 27.25 14.48
CA GLY A 59 -24.12 27.50 15.77
C GLY A 59 -22.89 26.59 15.91
N PRO A 60 -21.84 27.04 16.62
CA PRO A 60 -20.62 26.26 16.75
C PRO A 60 -20.94 24.85 17.22
N ARG A 61 -20.49 23.85 16.45
CA ARG A 61 -20.57 22.44 16.83
C ARG A 61 -19.45 22.18 17.83
N ASN A 62 -19.81 22.04 19.09
CA ASN A 62 -18.87 21.82 20.17
C ASN A 62 -19.50 20.91 21.23
N ILE A 63 -18.63 20.23 21.96
CA ILE A 63 -19.02 19.54 23.17
C ILE A 63 -19.03 20.59 24.29
N SER A 64 -20.16 20.73 24.97
CA SER A 64 -20.38 21.74 26.01
C SER A 64 -20.06 21.24 27.41
N ASP A 65 -20.13 19.93 27.64
CA ASP A 65 -19.70 19.31 28.89
C ASP A 65 -19.40 17.81 28.72
N LEU A 66 -18.51 17.30 29.55
CA LEU A 66 -18.21 15.87 29.70
C LEU A 66 -18.21 15.54 31.19
N SER A 67 -19.18 14.73 31.61
CA SER A 67 -19.35 14.31 33.00
C SER A 67 -19.31 12.79 33.13
N PHE A 68 -18.86 12.33 34.29
CA PHE A 68 -18.83 10.94 34.68
C PHE A 68 -19.56 10.80 36.02
N ARG A 69 -20.40 9.77 36.15
CA ARG A 69 -21.01 9.40 37.43
C ARG A 69 -21.20 7.90 37.55
N ARG A 70 -21.24 7.42 38.80
CA ARG A 70 -21.66 6.06 39.13
C ARG A 70 -23.19 5.98 39.13
N GLY A 71 -23.76 5.07 38.35
CA GLY A 71 -25.18 4.75 38.35
C GLY A 71 -25.61 3.91 39.57
N PRO A 72 -26.91 3.80 39.84
CA PRO A 72 -27.44 3.11 41.02
C PRO A 72 -27.13 1.60 41.06
N ALA A 73 -26.90 0.96 39.90
CA ALA A 73 -26.52 -0.44 39.79
C ALA A 73 -24.99 -0.64 39.66
N GLY A 74 -24.19 0.39 39.96
CA GLY A 74 -22.72 0.33 39.87
C GLY A 74 -22.16 0.47 38.45
N GLN A 75 -23.01 0.77 37.46
CA GLN A 75 -22.58 1.06 36.09
C GLN A 75 -21.86 2.42 36.01
N ALA A 76 -20.88 2.54 35.12
CA ALA A 76 -20.30 3.82 34.76
C ALA A 76 -21.24 4.52 33.78
N VAL A 77 -21.63 5.78 34.06
CA VAL A 77 -22.45 6.59 33.16
C VAL A 77 -21.62 7.80 32.72
N ILE A 78 -21.24 7.83 31.46
CA ILE A 78 -20.55 8.95 30.83
C ILE A 78 -21.59 9.76 30.06
N THR A 79 -21.73 11.04 30.39
CA THR A 79 -22.69 11.94 29.74
C THR A 79 -21.95 13.07 29.04
N VAL A 80 -22.13 13.15 27.72
CA VAL A 80 -21.56 14.17 26.84
C VAL A 80 -22.67 15.13 26.43
N LYS A 81 -22.55 16.41 26.77
CA LYS A 81 -23.54 17.43 26.41
C LYS A 81 -23.18 18.10 25.09
N LEU A 82 -23.97 17.89 24.07
CA LEU A 82 -23.78 18.35 22.70
C LEU A 82 -24.39 19.75 22.49
N SER A 83 -23.73 20.63 21.73
CA SER A 83 -24.31 21.93 21.36
C SER A 83 -25.48 21.81 20.39
N ASN A 84 -25.54 20.70 19.63
CA ASN A 84 -26.61 20.40 18.70
C ASN A 84 -26.89 18.89 18.68
N PRO A 85 -28.15 18.43 18.75
CA PRO A 85 -28.50 17.01 18.70
C PRO A 85 -28.19 16.35 17.33
N SER A 86 -27.97 17.11 16.26
CA SER A 86 -27.64 16.61 14.93
C SER A 86 -26.14 16.34 14.70
N ILE A 87 -25.31 16.33 15.76
CA ILE A 87 -23.89 15.97 15.64
C ILE A 87 -23.79 14.45 15.42
N PRO A 88 -23.19 13.97 14.32
CA PRO A 88 -22.97 12.54 14.11
C PRO A 88 -21.98 11.99 15.14
N VAL A 89 -22.35 10.88 15.78
CA VAL A 89 -21.50 10.18 16.76
C VAL A 89 -21.28 8.74 16.28
N ASP A 90 -20.03 8.35 16.13
CA ASP A 90 -19.63 6.96 15.85
C ASP A 90 -19.04 6.35 17.11
N VAL A 91 -19.67 5.30 17.64
CA VAL A 91 -19.21 4.59 18.84
C VAL A 91 -18.89 3.16 18.47
N ARG A 92 -17.64 2.77 18.72
CA ARG A 92 -17.14 1.43 18.41
C ARG A 92 -16.22 0.92 19.51
N GLN A 93 -16.11 -0.39 19.59
CA GLN A 93 -15.16 -1.06 20.46
C GLN A 93 -13.89 -1.39 19.66
N GLU A 94 -12.75 -0.86 20.08
CA GLU A 94 -11.43 -1.18 19.53
C GLU A 94 -10.62 -1.91 20.62
N GLY A 95 -10.50 -3.24 20.52
CA GLY A 95 -9.87 -4.06 21.56
C GLY A 95 -10.61 -4.00 22.90
N ASN A 96 -9.91 -3.56 23.95
CA ASN A 96 -10.48 -3.36 25.30
C ASN A 96 -10.93 -1.92 25.57
N GLN A 97 -10.94 -1.05 24.56
CA GLN A 97 -11.34 0.35 24.69
C GLN A 97 -12.65 0.61 23.95
N ILE A 98 -13.44 1.55 24.47
CA ILE A 98 -14.61 2.10 23.75
C ILE A 98 -14.19 3.47 23.22
N ILE A 99 -14.32 3.66 21.91
CA ILE A 99 -14.00 4.92 21.24
C ILE A 99 -15.30 5.54 20.72
N ALA A 100 -15.57 6.77 21.13
CA ALA A 100 -16.65 7.59 20.61
C ALA A 100 -16.07 8.83 19.89
N ASP A 101 -16.30 8.91 18.58
CA ASP A 101 -15.88 10.01 17.72
C ASP A 101 -17.08 10.92 17.40
N PHE A 102 -16.97 12.20 17.76
CA PHE A 102 -17.99 13.22 17.53
C PHE A 102 -17.60 14.07 16.32
N GLN A 103 -18.24 13.83 15.18
CA GLN A 103 -17.81 14.38 13.90
C GLN A 103 -18.16 15.87 13.75
N GLY A 104 -17.16 16.67 13.43
CA GLY A 104 -17.28 18.11 13.27
C GLY A 104 -17.60 18.85 14.57
N ALA A 105 -17.37 18.23 15.73
CA ALA A 105 -17.52 18.85 17.04
C ALA A 105 -16.20 18.84 17.80
N THR A 106 -15.82 19.97 18.41
CA THR A 106 -14.56 20.07 19.16
C THR A 106 -14.79 20.25 20.67
N LEU A 107 -13.83 19.76 21.47
CA LEU A 107 -13.72 20.00 22.91
C LEU A 107 -12.94 21.31 23.15
N SER A 108 -13.47 22.15 24.04
CA SER A 108 -12.73 23.31 24.54
C SER A 108 -11.53 22.89 25.40
N LYS A 109 -10.55 23.79 25.61
CA LYS A 109 -9.32 23.48 26.36
C LYS A 109 -9.57 22.90 27.76
N GLY A 110 -10.68 23.26 28.43
CA GLY A 110 -11.02 22.74 29.76
C GLY A 110 -11.65 21.34 29.76
N GLN A 111 -12.13 20.87 28.61
CA GLN A 111 -12.78 19.56 28.46
C GLN A 111 -11.84 18.50 27.87
N GLN A 112 -10.69 18.91 27.33
CA GLN A 112 -9.63 18.01 26.92
C GLN A 112 -8.88 17.52 28.16
N ARG A 113 -9.36 16.44 28.76
CA ARG A 113 -8.84 15.90 30.02
C ARG A 113 -8.93 14.39 30.07
N ARG A 114 -8.08 13.81 30.91
CA ARG A 114 -8.17 12.41 31.33
C ARG A 114 -8.77 12.38 32.74
N LEU A 115 -9.91 11.72 32.88
CA LEU A 115 -10.55 11.45 34.16
C LEU A 115 -10.09 10.07 34.63
N ASP A 116 -9.46 10.01 35.79
CA ASP A 116 -9.29 8.77 36.53
C ASP A 116 -10.56 8.55 37.36
N VAL A 117 -11.20 7.41 37.15
CA VAL A 117 -12.52 7.11 37.73
C VAL A 117 -12.51 5.82 38.55
N THR A 118 -11.31 5.35 38.90
CA THR A 118 -11.09 4.15 39.72
C THR A 118 -11.73 4.24 41.11
N ASP A 119 -11.71 5.41 41.74
CA ASP A 119 -12.30 5.65 43.07
C ASP A 119 -13.83 5.49 43.12
N PHE A 120 -14.51 5.50 41.97
CA PHE A 120 -15.97 5.43 41.89
C PHE A 120 -16.50 3.98 41.85
N ALA A 121 -15.64 2.96 41.98
CA ALA A 121 -16.05 1.55 42.01
C ALA A 121 -17.02 1.20 40.86
N THR A 122 -16.61 1.53 39.63
CA THR A 122 -17.31 1.25 38.37
C THR A 122 -16.44 0.36 37.47
N PRO A 123 -16.95 -0.27 36.42
CA PRO A 123 -16.14 -1.07 35.51
C PRO A 123 -15.19 -0.24 34.63
N VAL A 124 -15.16 1.09 34.73
CA VAL A 124 -14.28 1.96 33.96
C VAL A 124 -13.13 2.44 34.84
N SER A 125 -11.91 2.41 34.29
CA SER A 125 -10.69 2.87 34.98
C SER A 125 -10.34 4.32 34.61
N ALA A 126 -10.44 4.66 33.32
CA ALA A 126 -10.16 6.00 32.83
C ALA A 126 -11.10 6.41 31.69
N VAL A 127 -11.33 7.71 31.57
CA VAL A 127 -12.05 8.34 30.45
C VAL A 127 -11.20 9.50 29.93
N GLN A 128 -10.73 9.42 28.70
CA GLN A 128 -9.89 10.44 28.07
C GLN A 128 -10.63 11.12 26.93
N ALA A 129 -10.68 12.45 26.94
CA ALA A 129 -11.27 13.24 25.87
C ALA A 129 -10.22 14.16 25.24
N LEU A 130 -10.03 14.05 23.92
CA LEU A 130 -9.04 14.82 23.16
C LEU A 130 -9.62 15.23 21.81
N ASN A 131 -9.17 16.36 21.27
CA ASN A 131 -9.47 16.71 19.87
C ASN A 131 -8.52 15.99 18.92
N ARG A 132 -9.06 15.45 17.84
CA ARG A 132 -8.32 14.87 16.72
C ARG A 132 -8.73 15.60 15.44
N GLY A 133 -7.94 16.60 15.05
CA GLY A 133 -8.31 17.49 13.94
C GLY A 133 -9.55 18.32 14.27
N ASN A 134 -10.61 18.18 13.48
CA ASN A 134 -11.90 18.87 13.68
C ASN A 134 -12.93 18.05 14.48
N ASP A 135 -12.55 16.85 14.93
CA ASP A 135 -13.43 15.95 15.66
C ASP A 135 -12.96 15.82 17.12
N ALA A 136 -13.89 15.52 18.01
CA ALA A 136 -13.60 15.18 19.39
C ALA A 136 -13.65 13.66 19.55
N ARG A 137 -12.60 13.10 20.15
CA ARG A 137 -12.50 11.68 20.46
C ARG A 137 -12.56 11.47 21.96
N LEU A 138 -13.46 10.59 22.37
CA LEU A 138 -13.56 10.06 23.72
C LEU A 138 -13.08 8.61 23.73
N THR A 139 -12.03 8.32 24.49
CA THR A 139 -11.51 6.97 24.73
C THR A 139 -11.85 6.57 26.15
N ILE A 140 -12.55 5.45 26.32
CA ILE A 140 -12.95 4.91 27.62
C ILE A 140 -12.20 3.59 27.81
N ASP A 141 -11.59 3.43 28.99
CA ASP A 141 -10.81 2.26 29.39
C ASP A 141 -11.58 1.39 30.41
N PRO A 142 -12.49 0.51 29.94
CA PRO A 142 -13.18 -0.45 30.80
C PRO A 142 -12.29 -1.62 31.23
N THR A 143 -12.63 -2.22 32.37
CA THR A 143 -12.04 -3.46 32.89
C THR A 143 -12.83 -4.64 32.32
N PRO A 144 -12.21 -5.53 31.51
CA PRO A 144 -12.89 -6.70 30.96
C PRO A 144 -13.25 -7.74 32.04
N PRO A 145 -14.35 -8.50 31.86
CA PRO A 145 -15.33 -8.39 30.79
C PRO A 145 -16.35 -7.25 31.07
N PHE A 146 -16.86 -6.60 30.02
CA PHE A 146 -17.83 -5.49 30.12
C PHE A 146 -18.87 -5.55 28.99
N GLU A 147 -20.03 -4.96 29.22
CA GLU A 147 -21.02 -4.59 28.19
C GLU A 147 -21.21 -3.08 28.21
N PHE A 148 -21.51 -2.48 27.06
CA PHE A 148 -21.86 -1.07 27.00
C PHE A 148 -23.12 -0.81 26.17
N LEU A 149 -23.83 0.25 26.53
CA LEU A 149 -24.99 0.77 25.81
C LEU A 149 -24.71 2.25 25.53
N ALA A 150 -24.85 2.66 24.27
CA ALA A 150 -24.73 4.05 23.87
C ALA A 150 -26.06 4.52 23.26
N TYR A 151 -26.58 5.64 23.72
CA TYR A 151 -27.79 6.25 23.19
C TYR A 151 -27.76 7.76 23.34
N GLN A 152 -28.53 8.45 22.51
CA GLN A 152 -28.69 9.89 22.57
C GLN A 152 -30.10 10.25 23.00
N ALA A 153 -30.21 11.12 24.01
CA ALA A 153 -31.46 11.73 24.44
C ALA A 153 -31.29 13.26 24.37
N ASP A 154 -32.06 13.91 23.51
CA ASP A 154 -31.95 15.35 23.22
C ASP A 154 -30.50 15.76 22.87
N ASN A 155 -29.96 16.72 23.63
CA ASN A 155 -28.60 17.24 23.52
C ASN A 155 -27.59 16.48 24.41
N GLN A 156 -27.92 15.27 24.88
CA GLN A 156 -27.02 14.45 25.69
C GLN A 156 -26.77 13.11 25.03
N TYR A 157 -25.49 12.78 24.86
CA TYR A 157 -25.05 11.46 24.45
C TYR A 157 -24.57 10.69 25.68
N VAL A 158 -25.18 9.54 25.95
CA VAL A 158 -24.93 8.76 27.16
C VAL A 158 -24.30 7.42 26.78
N ILE A 159 -23.17 7.10 27.40
CA ILE A 159 -22.51 5.81 27.30
C ILE A 159 -22.54 5.18 28.68
N GLU A 160 -23.28 4.08 28.80
CA GLU A 160 -23.37 3.28 30.01
C GLU A 160 -22.49 2.04 29.87
N VAL A 161 -21.56 1.84 30.80
CA VAL A 161 -20.71 0.64 30.84
C VAL A 161 -21.05 -0.13 32.10
N ARG A 162 -21.46 -1.39 31.93
CA ARG A 162 -21.81 -2.30 33.01
C ARG A 162 -20.95 -3.56 32.94
N PRO A 163 -20.62 -4.21 34.06
CA PRO A 163 -20.15 -5.58 34.00
C PRO A 163 -21.21 -6.41 33.26
N PRO A 164 -20.82 -7.38 32.41
CA PRO A 164 -21.76 -8.25 31.74
C PRO A 164 -22.64 -8.88 32.82
N GLN A 165 -23.94 -8.96 32.56
CA GLN A 165 -24.76 -9.80 33.41
C GLN A 165 -24.28 -11.22 33.19
N LYS A 166 -23.46 -11.72 34.13
CA LYS A 166 -23.10 -13.14 34.16
C LYS A 166 -24.41 -13.90 34.08
N SER A 167 -24.66 -14.56 32.96
CA SER A 167 -25.62 -15.64 32.94
C SER A 167 -25.12 -16.62 34.00
N LYS A 168 -26.04 -17.21 34.77
CA LYS A 168 -25.70 -18.26 35.74
C LYS A 168 -24.77 -19.34 35.11
N GLU A 169 -24.87 -19.52 33.79
CA GLU A 169 -24.09 -20.42 32.95
C GLU A 169 -22.56 -20.11 32.85
N GLU A 170 -22.11 -18.87 32.98
CA GLU A 170 -20.67 -18.54 32.95
C GLU A 170 -19.98 -18.77 34.30
N ASP A 171 -20.69 -18.49 35.41
CA ASP A 171 -20.23 -18.90 36.74
C ASP A 171 -20.22 -20.43 36.88
N ASP A 172 -21.18 -21.12 36.24
CA ASP A 172 -21.21 -22.59 36.18
C ASP A 172 -20.06 -23.17 35.32
N LYS A 173 -19.66 -22.48 34.24
CA LYS A 173 -18.52 -22.89 33.39
C LYS A 173 -17.15 -22.65 34.04
N ALA A 174 -16.98 -21.54 34.78
CA ALA A 174 -15.75 -21.31 35.55
C ALA A 174 -15.61 -22.26 36.74
N ALA A 175 -16.73 -22.66 37.37
CA ALA A 175 -16.78 -23.69 38.40
C ALA A 175 -16.57 -25.11 37.87
N LEU A 176 -16.67 -25.33 36.55
CA LEU A 176 -16.43 -26.62 35.90
C LEU A 176 -14.94 -27.02 35.88
N PHE A 177 -14.02 -26.05 35.94
CA PHE A 177 -12.57 -26.28 35.81
C PHE A 177 -11.74 -25.93 37.06
N ASP A 178 -12.28 -25.15 38.01
CA ASP A 178 -11.69 -24.92 39.33
C ASP A 178 -12.68 -25.36 40.42
N MET A 179 -12.66 -26.66 40.75
CA MET A 179 -13.61 -27.29 41.68
C MET A 179 -13.57 -26.76 43.12
N SER A 180 -12.60 -25.90 43.47
CA SER A 180 -12.47 -25.32 44.81
C SER A 180 -13.35 -24.09 45.05
N LYS A 181 -14.00 -23.56 43.99
CA LYS A 181 -14.77 -22.30 44.01
C LYS A 181 -16.28 -22.45 43.79
N LYS A 182 -16.87 -23.64 43.97
CA LYS A 182 -18.33 -23.80 43.90
C LYS A 182 -18.96 -23.10 45.12
N LYS A 183 -19.63 -21.96 44.91
CA LYS A 183 -20.36 -21.26 45.97
C LYS A 183 -21.65 -22.03 46.25
N TYR A 184 -21.75 -22.60 47.44
CA TYR A 184 -22.96 -23.25 47.92
C TYR A 184 -23.89 -22.17 48.50
N THR A 185 -25.11 -22.10 47.98
CA THR A 185 -26.11 -21.05 48.28
C THR A 185 -27.40 -21.62 48.87
N GLY A 186 -27.47 -22.93 49.09
CA GLY A 186 -28.66 -23.59 49.63
C GLY A 186 -28.94 -23.23 51.09
N ASP A 187 -30.22 -23.31 51.47
CA ASP A 187 -30.64 -23.20 52.87
C ASP A 187 -29.88 -24.17 53.77
N LEU A 188 -29.53 -23.67 54.96
CA LEU A 188 -28.73 -24.41 55.94
C LEU A 188 -29.57 -25.56 56.51
N LEU A 189 -29.01 -26.76 56.43
CA LEU A 189 -29.64 -27.97 56.95
C LEU A 189 -28.69 -28.66 57.92
N SER A 190 -29.27 -29.26 58.97
CA SER A 190 -28.56 -30.14 59.89
C SER A 190 -29.21 -31.53 59.85
N LEU A 191 -28.45 -32.54 59.44
CA LEU A 191 -28.91 -33.92 59.29
C LEU A 191 -28.00 -34.84 60.11
N ASN A 192 -28.59 -35.81 60.79
CA ASN A 192 -27.83 -36.85 61.46
C ASN A 192 -28.46 -38.20 61.14
N PHE A 193 -27.81 -38.95 60.25
CA PHE A 193 -28.28 -40.23 59.77
C PHE A 193 -27.21 -41.28 60.01
N GLN A 194 -27.62 -42.38 60.62
CA GLN A 194 -26.79 -43.56 60.80
C GLN A 194 -27.40 -44.69 59.99
N ASP A 195 -26.62 -45.22 59.06
CA ASP A 195 -26.98 -46.37 58.23
C ASP A 195 -28.30 -46.22 57.44
N ILE A 196 -28.50 -45.09 56.77
CA ILE A 196 -29.72 -44.84 55.96
C ILE A 196 -29.44 -45.08 54.47
N GLU A 197 -30.39 -45.65 53.75
CA GLU A 197 -30.33 -45.82 52.31
C GLU A 197 -30.19 -44.48 51.58
N VAL A 198 -29.28 -44.40 50.61
CA VAL A 198 -29.00 -43.18 49.86
C VAL A 198 -30.26 -42.62 49.17
N ARG A 199 -31.17 -43.48 48.70
CA ARG A 199 -32.45 -43.09 48.12
C ARG A 199 -33.33 -42.33 49.11
N ALA A 200 -33.44 -42.82 50.34
CA ALA A 200 -34.23 -42.18 51.38
C ALA A 200 -33.65 -40.80 51.74
N ILE A 201 -32.32 -40.67 51.79
CA ILE A 201 -31.65 -39.38 52.02
C ILE A 201 -31.93 -38.40 50.89
N LEU A 202 -31.81 -38.84 49.62
CA LEU A 202 -32.09 -38.00 48.45
C LEU A 202 -33.55 -37.56 48.38
N GLN A 203 -34.49 -38.41 48.83
CA GLN A 203 -35.91 -38.07 48.91
C GLN A 203 -36.18 -37.04 50.01
N ILE A 204 -35.59 -37.20 51.20
CA ILE A 204 -35.70 -36.20 52.28
C ILE A 204 -35.14 -34.85 51.83
N LEU A 205 -34.03 -34.85 51.07
CA LEU A 205 -33.49 -33.64 50.47
C LEU A 205 -34.41 -33.05 49.39
N ALA A 206 -35.06 -33.88 48.57
CA ALA A 206 -36.06 -33.45 47.60
C ALA A 206 -37.25 -32.75 48.27
N ASP A 207 -37.78 -33.37 49.34
CA ASP A 207 -38.92 -32.85 50.11
C ASP A 207 -38.57 -31.54 50.82
N PHE A 208 -37.33 -31.42 51.33
CA PHE A 208 -36.85 -30.20 51.98
C PHE A 208 -36.62 -29.04 50.99
N THR A 209 -36.08 -29.34 49.81
CA THR A 209 -35.68 -28.33 48.81
C THR A 209 -36.78 -27.99 47.79
N GLY A 210 -37.87 -28.77 47.77
CA GLY A 210 -38.94 -28.67 46.78
C GLY A 210 -38.51 -29.10 45.37
N LEU A 211 -37.38 -29.79 45.23
CA LEU A 211 -36.89 -30.27 43.93
C LEU A 211 -37.57 -31.57 43.53
N ASN A 212 -37.99 -31.68 42.27
CA ASN A 212 -38.47 -32.94 41.73
C ASN A 212 -37.27 -33.83 41.37
N ILE A 213 -36.86 -34.70 42.29
CA ILE A 213 -35.73 -35.61 42.11
C ILE A 213 -36.22 -36.98 41.65
N VAL A 214 -35.67 -37.48 40.54
CA VAL A 214 -35.88 -38.85 40.04
C VAL A 214 -34.59 -39.63 40.25
N VAL A 215 -34.63 -40.64 41.13
CA VAL A 215 -33.48 -41.48 41.48
C VAL A 215 -33.56 -42.82 40.73
N SER A 216 -32.55 -43.16 39.94
CA SER A 216 -32.49 -44.45 39.22
C SER A 216 -32.53 -45.64 40.18
N ASP A 217 -33.16 -46.75 39.79
CA ASP A 217 -33.29 -47.98 40.59
C ASP A 217 -31.93 -48.64 40.89
N THR A 218 -30.91 -48.29 40.11
CA THR A 218 -29.52 -48.74 40.22
C THR A 218 -28.76 -48.08 41.38
N VAL A 219 -29.30 -47.02 41.98
CA VAL A 219 -28.70 -46.36 43.15
C VAL A 219 -28.88 -47.25 44.38
N LYS A 220 -27.77 -47.87 44.83
CA LYS A 220 -27.72 -48.77 45.98
C LYS A 220 -26.68 -48.33 47.01
N GLY A 221 -26.94 -48.63 48.27
CA GLY A 221 -26.00 -48.44 49.37
C GLY A 221 -26.59 -47.63 50.53
N ASN A 222 -25.99 -47.83 51.69
CA ASN A 222 -26.24 -47.09 52.91
C ASN A 222 -25.18 -45.99 53.09
N LEU A 223 -25.55 -44.89 53.73
CA LEU A 223 -24.64 -43.80 54.08
C LEU A 223 -24.89 -43.39 55.52
N THR A 224 -23.80 -43.28 56.29
CA THR A 224 -23.82 -42.64 57.60
C THR A 224 -23.26 -41.23 57.42
N LEU A 225 -24.05 -40.22 57.75
CA LEU A 225 -23.72 -38.83 57.50
C LEU A 225 -24.22 -37.96 58.66
N ARG A 226 -23.33 -37.11 59.18
CA ARG A 226 -23.66 -36.08 60.17
C ARG A 226 -23.25 -34.72 59.62
N LEU A 227 -24.22 -33.89 59.28
CA LEU A 227 -24.06 -32.52 58.80
C LEU A 227 -24.64 -31.57 59.83
N GLN A 228 -23.91 -30.50 60.15
CA GLN A 228 -24.38 -29.44 61.04
C GLN A 228 -24.19 -28.09 60.34
N ASN A 229 -25.28 -27.35 60.15
CA ASN A 229 -25.30 -26.05 59.48
C ASN A 229 -24.59 -26.07 58.12
N VAL A 230 -24.93 -27.04 57.28
CA VAL A 230 -24.37 -27.18 55.93
C VAL A 230 -25.45 -26.82 54.90
N PRO A 231 -25.17 -25.96 53.90
CA PRO A 231 -26.07 -25.73 52.77
C PRO A 231 -26.51 -27.04 52.10
N TRP A 232 -27.80 -27.17 51.76
CA TRP A 232 -28.32 -28.43 51.19
C TRP A 232 -27.67 -28.85 49.87
N ASP A 233 -27.23 -27.88 49.06
CA ASP A 233 -26.55 -28.10 47.79
C ASP A 233 -25.12 -28.64 47.99
N GLN A 234 -24.46 -28.21 49.06
CA GLN A 234 -23.21 -28.79 49.53
C GLN A 234 -23.42 -30.21 50.07
N ALA A 235 -24.49 -30.41 50.86
CA ALA A 235 -24.86 -31.73 51.37
C ALA A 235 -25.12 -32.73 50.23
N LEU A 236 -25.88 -32.30 49.21
CA LEU A 236 -26.18 -33.09 48.03
C LEU A 236 -24.90 -33.45 47.25
N ASP A 237 -24.01 -32.48 47.01
CA ASP A 237 -22.74 -32.72 46.31
C ASP A 237 -21.85 -33.74 47.06
N ILE A 238 -21.77 -33.66 48.40
CA ILE A 238 -21.02 -34.61 49.23
C ILE A 238 -21.59 -36.04 49.10
N ILE A 239 -22.92 -36.17 49.14
CA ILE A 239 -23.61 -37.47 49.02
C ILE A 239 -23.36 -38.07 47.63
N LEU A 240 -23.52 -37.26 46.59
CA LEU A 240 -23.30 -37.68 45.21
C LEU A 240 -21.86 -38.16 44.99
N ARG A 241 -20.86 -37.39 45.45
CA ARG A 241 -19.44 -37.75 45.31
C ARG A 241 -19.06 -39.01 46.08
N THR A 242 -19.53 -39.14 47.32
CA THR A 242 -19.16 -40.26 48.21
C THR A 242 -19.67 -41.60 47.68
N LYS A 243 -20.77 -41.59 46.92
CA LYS A 243 -21.38 -42.78 46.31
C LYS A 243 -21.19 -42.87 44.79
N GLY A 244 -20.38 -42.01 44.19
CA GLY A 244 -20.09 -42.04 42.75
C GLY A 244 -21.29 -41.73 41.84
N LEU A 245 -22.28 -41.01 42.37
CA LEU A 245 -23.49 -40.60 41.66
C LEU A 245 -23.28 -39.25 40.98
N THR A 246 -23.95 -39.04 39.85
CA THR A 246 -23.97 -37.77 39.13
C THR A 246 -25.42 -37.31 38.99
N MET A 247 -25.64 -36.00 39.14
CA MET A 247 -26.94 -35.39 38.88
C MET A 247 -26.97 -34.71 37.50
N ARG A 248 -28.09 -34.84 36.79
CA ARG A 248 -28.39 -34.09 35.57
C ARG A 248 -29.72 -33.38 35.74
N GLN A 249 -29.70 -32.07 35.53
CA GLN A 249 -30.90 -31.25 35.59
C GLN A 249 -31.44 -31.06 34.18
N ASN A 250 -32.63 -31.62 33.92
CA ASN A 250 -33.37 -31.36 32.69
C ASN A 250 -34.62 -30.54 33.06
N GLY A 251 -34.48 -29.21 33.00
CA GLY A 251 -35.54 -28.27 33.38
C GLY A 251 -35.88 -28.34 34.87
N ASN A 252 -37.12 -28.71 35.19
CA ASN A 252 -37.66 -28.77 36.55
C ASN A 252 -37.43 -30.12 37.27
N VAL A 253 -36.79 -31.09 36.61
CA VAL A 253 -36.54 -32.43 37.14
C VAL A 253 -35.04 -32.68 37.22
N VAL A 254 -34.59 -33.16 38.38
CA VAL A 254 -33.21 -33.56 38.63
C VAL A 254 -33.13 -35.08 38.60
N PHE A 255 -32.41 -35.63 37.62
CA PHE A 255 -32.18 -37.06 37.51
C PHE A 255 -30.85 -37.42 38.18
N ILE A 256 -30.88 -38.37 39.12
CA ILE A 256 -29.71 -38.84 39.86
C ILE A 256 -29.50 -40.33 39.57
N ALA A 257 -28.34 -40.67 39.03
CA ALA A 257 -27.95 -42.04 38.72
C ALA A 257 -26.43 -42.22 38.90
N PRO A 258 -25.92 -43.47 38.90
CA PRO A 258 -24.49 -43.73 38.84
C PRO A 258 -23.85 -43.05 37.63
N THR A 259 -22.62 -42.55 37.79
CA THR A 259 -21.92 -41.79 36.75
C THR A 259 -21.78 -42.54 35.42
N GLU A 260 -21.61 -43.86 35.48
CA GLU A 260 -21.49 -44.73 34.30
C GLU A 260 -22.79 -44.81 33.48
N GLU A 261 -23.96 -44.82 34.14
CA GLU A 261 -25.27 -44.89 33.48
C GLU A 261 -25.57 -43.60 32.71
N ILE A 262 -25.27 -42.45 33.32
CA ILE A 262 -25.39 -41.13 32.68
C ILE A 262 -24.44 -41.03 31.48
N ALA A 263 -23.18 -41.41 31.64
CA ALA A 263 -22.18 -41.36 30.57
C ALA A 263 -22.56 -42.26 29.39
N ALA A 264 -23.09 -43.46 29.66
CA ALA A 264 -23.57 -44.38 28.62
C ALA A 264 -24.77 -43.79 27.85
N ARG A 265 -25.71 -43.17 28.55
CA ARG A 265 -26.88 -42.53 27.94
C ARG A 265 -26.51 -41.32 27.09
N GLU A 266 -25.63 -40.45 27.59
CA GLU A 266 -25.12 -39.30 26.81
C GLU A 266 -24.37 -39.75 25.56
N LYS A 267 -23.56 -40.82 25.67
CA LYS A 267 -22.88 -41.40 24.51
C LYS A 267 -23.89 -41.90 23.47
N LEU A 268 -24.93 -42.61 23.90
CA LEU A 268 -26.01 -43.07 23.01
C LEU A 268 -26.80 -41.90 22.41
N GLU A 269 -27.05 -40.83 23.16
CA GLU A 269 -27.72 -39.63 22.67
C GLU A 269 -26.86 -38.91 21.61
N LEU A 270 -25.55 -38.76 21.84
CA LEU A 270 -24.62 -38.19 20.87
C LEU A 270 -24.45 -39.08 19.63
N GLU A 271 -24.40 -40.40 19.80
CA GLU A 271 -24.38 -41.36 18.68
C GLU A 271 -25.70 -41.32 17.89
N SER A 272 -26.85 -41.28 18.56
CA SER A 272 -28.15 -41.15 17.89
C SER A 272 -28.26 -39.83 17.13
N ARG A 273 -27.72 -38.74 17.67
CA ARG A 273 -27.67 -37.44 16.99
C ARG A 273 -26.78 -37.49 15.74
N LYS A 274 -25.62 -38.16 15.80
CA LYS A 274 -24.76 -38.40 14.62
C LYS A 274 -25.45 -39.27 13.58
N VAL A 275 -26.13 -40.33 14.01
CA VAL A 275 -26.92 -41.20 13.12
C VAL A 275 -28.03 -40.39 12.44
N VAL A 276 -28.74 -39.53 13.17
CA VAL A 276 -29.74 -38.63 12.58
C VAL A 276 -29.11 -37.69 11.55
N GLU A 277 -27.94 -37.13 11.83
CA GLU A 277 -27.18 -36.28 10.90
C GLU A 277 -26.75 -37.06 9.63
N ASP A 278 -26.34 -38.32 9.79
CA ASP A 278 -26.01 -39.22 8.68
C ASP A 278 -27.22 -39.67 7.86
N LEU A 279 -28.42 -39.67 8.45
CA LEU A 279 -29.67 -40.03 7.77
C LEU A 279 -30.31 -38.86 7.00
N VAL A 280 -29.81 -37.62 7.16
CA VAL A 280 -30.32 -36.48 6.38
C VAL A 280 -30.01 -36.69 4.89
N PRO A 281 -31.00 -36.54 3.98
CA PRO A 281 -30.77 -36.70 2.55
C PRO A 281 -29.90 -35.57 1.99
N LEU A 282 -28.90 -35.94 1.18
CA LEU A 282 -28.06 -35.01 0.45
C LEU A 282 -28.88 -34.31 -0.65
N ARG A 283 -28.66 -33.01 -0.84
CA ARG A 283 -29.21 -32.24 -1.96
C ARG A 283 -28.09 -31.72 -2.85
N THR A 284 -28.37 -31.64 -4.15
CA THR A 284 -27.46 -31.03 -5.11
C THR A 284 -27.95 -29.63 -5.45
N GLU A 285 -27.06 -28.65 -5.35
CA GLU A 285 -27.28 -27.28 -5.80
C GLU A 285 -26.24 -26.89 -6.85
N VAL A 286 -26.68 -26.10 -7.82
CA VAL A 286 -25.83 -25.53 -8.86
C VAL A 286 -25.81 -24.02 -8.65
N ILE A 287 -24.62 -23.47 -8.44
CA ILE A 287 -24.41 -22.05 -8.20
C ILE A 287 -23.53 -21.49 -9.31
N GLN A 288 -24.02 -20.51 -10.05
CA GLN A 288 -23.23 -19.81 -11.07
C GLN A 288 -22.47 -18.65 -10.43
N LEU A 289 -21.18 -18.54 -10.72
CA LEU A 289 -20.34 -17.43 -10.28
C LEU A 289 -20.19 -16.39 -11.39
N ASN A 290 -20.19 -15.12 -11.03
CA ASN A 290 -20.16 -14.00 -11.99
C ASN A 290 -18.75 -13.41 -12.14
N TYR A 291 -17.99 -13.32 -11.04
CA TYR A 291 -16.68 -12.65 -11.01
C TYR A 291 -15.56 -13.62 -10.67
N ALA A 292 -15.73 -14.44 -9.63
CA ALA A 292 -14.74 -15.42 -9.22
C ALA A 292 -14.71 -16.65 -10.15
N LYS A 293 -13.53 -17.26 -10.32
CA LYS A 293 -13.40 -18.53 -11.06
C LYS A 293 -13.89 -19.68 -10.19
N ALA A 294 -14.80 -20.50 -10.73
CA ALA A 294 -15.35 -21.67 -10.04
C ALA A 294 -14.28 -22.67 -9.62
N GLU A 295 -13.21 -22.82 -10.41
CA GLU A 295 -12.11 -23.70 -10.05
C GLU A 295 -11.35 -23.25 -8.80
N ASP A 296 -11.08 -21.96 -8.66
CA ASP A 296 -10.36 -21.39 -7.51
C ASP A 296 -11.22 -21.46 -6.25
N VAL A 297 -12.53 -21.17 -6.37
CA VAL A 297 -13.48 -21.30 -5.27
C VAL A 297 -13.67 -22.77 -4.86
N ALA A 298 -13.77 -23.70 -5.82
CA ALA A 298 -13.86 -25.12 -5.51
C ALA A 298 -12.64 -25.61 -4.72
N LYS A 299 -11.42 -25.21 -5.10
CA LYS A 299 -10.19 -25.54 -4.37
C LYS A 299 -10.20 -25.01 -2.94
N LEU A 300 -10.74 -23.80 -2.72
CA LEU A 300 -10.85 -23.20 -1.38
C LEU A 300 -11.86 -23.92 -0.49
N LEU A 301 -12.96 -24.39 -1.08
CA LEU A 301 -14.05 -25.06 -0.36
C LEU A 301 -13.81 -26.57 -0.19
N GLN A 302 -12.95 -27.18 -1.01
CA GLN A 302 -12.60 -28.60 -0.91
C GLN A 302 -11.84 -28.87 0.39
N PRO A 303 -12.13 -29.99 1.05
CA PRO A 303 -11.41 -30.36 2.26
C PRO A 303 -9.99 -30.79 1.89
N GLU A 304 -9.00 -29.93 2.17
CA GLU A 304 -7.61 -30.37 2.16
C GLU A 304 -7.40 -31.35 3.32
N ARG A 305 -7.07 -32.60 3.00
CA ARG A 305 -6.51 -33.57 3.97
C ARG A 305 -5.09 -33.13 4.34
N GLY A 306 -5.00 -32.08 5.17
CA GLY A 306 -3.76 -31.68 5.81
C GLY A 306 -3.24 -32.76 6.76
N LYS A 307 -1.92 -32.86 6.90
CA LYS A 307 -1.24 -33.80 7.81
C LYS A 307 -1.52 -33.54 9.30
N ASP A 308 -2.16 -32.41 9.62
CA ASP A 308 -2.58 -32.02 10.95
C ASP A 308 -4.09 -32.18 11.08
N ASN A 309 -4.56 -32.87 12.12
CA ASN A 309 -5.96 -33.25 12.38
C ASN A 309 -6.95 -32.08 12.58
N ASN A 310 -6.63 -30.86 12.13
CA ASN A 310 -7.52 -29.70 12.12
C ASN A 310 -8.12 -29.53 10.72
N THR A 311 -9.02 -30.44 10.35
CA THR A 311 -9.76 -30.35 9.09
C THR A 311 -10.74 -29.18 9.16
N ARG A 312 -10.48 -28.08 8.43
CA ARG A 312 -11.50 -27.06 8.15
C ARG A 312 -12.50 -27.63 7.17
N ASN A 313 -13.40 -28.47 7.68
CA ASN A 313 -14.41 -29.15 6.86
C ASN A 313 -15.63 -28.24 6.75
N MET A 314 -15.68 -27.42 5.70
CA MET A 314 -16.89 -26.64 5.37
C MET A 314 -17.98 -27.50 4.72
N LEU A 315 -17.58 -28.60 4.07
CA LEU A 315 -18.48 -29.65 3.61
C LEU A 315 -18.74 -30.67 4.73
N SER A 316 -19.87 -31.37 4.67
CA SER A 316 -20.07 -32.57 5.50
C SER A 316 -19.10 -33.69 5.08
N PRO A 317 -18.91 -34.73 5.91
CA PRO A 317 -18.11 -35.90 5.55
C PRO A 317 -18.54 -36.60 4.25
N ARG A 318 -19.79 -36.37 3.81
CA ARG A 318 -20.40 -36.94 2.60
C ARG A 318 -20.60 -35.90 1.50
N GLY A 319 -20.12 -34.68 1.71
CA GLY A 319 -20.25 -33.57 0.78
C GLY A 319 -19.27 -33.68 -0.38
N GLU A 320 -19.73 -33.35 -1.58
CA GLU A 320 -18.90 -33.27 -2.79
C GLU A 320 -19.05 -31.90 -3.45
N ILE A 321 -17.96 -31.35 -3.97
CA ILE A 321 -17.96 -30.10 -4.72
C ILE A 321 -17.13 -30.24 -6.00
N ASN A 322 -17.74 -29.87 -7.12
CA ASN A 322 -17.12 -29.90 -8.43
C ASN A 322 -17.35 -28.57 -9.16
N ALA A 323 -16.31 -28.04 -9.81
CA ALA A 323 -16.42 -26.90 -10.70
C ALA A 323 -16.64 -27.36 -12.14
N TYR A 324 -17.66 -26.81 -12.81
CA TYR A 324 -17.88 -26.98 -14.24
C TYR A 324 -17.41 -25.73 -14.98
N VAL A 325 -16.21 -25.83 -15.53
CA VAL A 325 -15.45 -24.70 -16.12
C VAL A 325 -16.19 -24.01 -17.28
N PRO A 326 -16.84 -24.71 -18.24
CA PRO A 326 -17.44 -24.05 -19.41
C PRO A 326 -18.54 -23.03 -19.07
N THR A 327 -19.28 -23.22 -17.97
CA THR A 327 -20.33 -22.28 -17.54
C THR A 327 -19.98 -21.54 -16.25
N ASN A 328 -18.75 -21.68 -15.75
CA ASN A 328 -18.30 -21.12 -14.47
C ASN A 328 -19.29 -21.42 -13.30
N THR A 329 -19.76 -22.67 -13.23
CA THR A 329 -20.72 -23.12 -12.21
C THR A 329 -20.06 -24.05 -11.19
N LEU A 330 -20.50 -23.93 -9.94
CA LEU A 330 -20.19 -24.86 -8.85
C LEU A 330 -21.36 -25.80 -8.66
N VAL A 331 -21.10 -27.10 -8.75
CA VAL A 331 -22.05 -28.16 -8.42
C VAL A 331 -21.67 -28.71 -7.05
N ILE A 332 -22.50 -28.43 -6.05
CA ILE A 332 -22.27 -28.81 -4.66
C ILE A 332 -23.35 -29.80 -4.25
N LYS A 333 -22.95 -30.91 -3.65
CA LYS A 333 -23.85 -31.94 -3.13
C LYS A 333 -23.59 -32.10 -1.64
N ASP A 334 -24.53 -31.66 -0.80
CA ASP A 334 -24.37 -31.71 0.66
C ASP A 334 -25.71 -31.65 1.42
N VAL A 335 -25.66 -31.66 2.76
CA VAL A 335 -26.78 -31.46 3.68
C VAL A 335 -27.33 -30.03 3.53
N PRO A 336 -28.66 -29.81 3.58
CA PRO A 336 -29.28 -28.50 3.36
C PRO A 336 -28.72 -27.34 4.21
N ASP A 337 -28.34 -27.61 5.46
CA ASP A 337 -27.79 -26.60 6.37
C ASP A 337 -26.42 -26.11 5.88
N LYS A 338 -25.57 -27.02 5.40
CA LYS A 338 -24.25 -26.70 4.83
C LYS A 338 -24.34 -25.98 3.50
N LEU A 339 -25.29 -26.36 2.65
CA LEU A 339 -25.55 -25.63 1.39
C LEU A 339 -25.93 -24.17 1.65
N THR A 340 -26.69 -23.88 2.72
CA THR A 340 -27.07 -22.51 3.08
C THR A 340 -25.87 -21.70 3.58
N GLU A 341 -24.98 -22.31 4.36
CA GLU A 341 -23.72 -21.71 4.82
C GLU A 341 -22.79 -21.40 3.64
N ILE A 342 -22.60 -22.37 2.74
CA ILE A 342 -21.77 -22.22 1.54
C ILE A 342 -22.33 -21.13 0.61
N ARG A 343 -23.65 -21.06 0.42
CA ARG A 343 -24.28 -20.02 -0.40
C ARG A 343 -24.00 -18.62 0.14
N LYS A 344 -24.10 -18.43 1.46
CA LYS A 344 -23.81 -17.13 2.09
C LYS A 344 -22.35 -16.73 1.87
N LEU A 345 -21.43 -17.68 2.05
CA LEU A 345 -20.01 -17.43 1.84
C LEU A 345 -19.68 -17.12 0.36
N ILE A 346 -20.26 -17.87 -0.59
CA ILE A 346 -20.07 -17.60 -2.02
C ILE A 346 -20.58 -16.21 -2.38
N ALA A 347 -21.72 -15.79 -1.83
CA ALA A 347 -22.26 -14.44 -2.08
C ALA A 347 -21.34 -13.33 -1.55
N GLU A 348 -20.57 -13.59 -0.50
CA GLU A 348 -19.58 -12.64 0.05
C GLU A 348 -18.27 -12.66 -0.75
N LEU A 349 -17.88 -13.81 -1.29
CA LEU A 349 -16.66 -13.99 -2.10
C LEU A 349 -16.81 -13.52 -3.55
N ASP A 350 -17.97 -13.72 -4.19
CA ASP A 350 -18.23 -13.38 -5.59
C ASP A 350 -18.54 -11.89 -5.77
N THR A 351 -17.57 -11.04 -5.43
CA THR A 351 -17.63 -9.59 -5.60
C THR A 351 -16.73 -9.15 -6.76
N PRO A 352 -17.07 -8.04 -7.48
CA PRO A 352 -16.27 -7.54 -8.57
C PRO A 352 -14.87 -7.11 -8.08
N ALA A 353 -13.83 -7.61 -8.75
CA ALA A 353 -12.47 -7.21 -8.46
C ALA A 353 -12.24 -5.74 -8.87
N ARG A 354 -11.74 -4.93 -7.93
CA ARG A 354 -11.34 -3.55 -8.19
C ARG A 354 -10.17 -3.52 -9.17
N GLN A 355 -10.14 -2.49 -10.02
CA GLN A 355 -9.08 -2.27 -11.01
C GLN A 355 -8.22 -1.09 -10.61
N VAL A 356 -6.93 -1.17 -10.93
CA VAL A 356 -5.94 -0.11 -10.72
C VAL A 356 -5.25 0.18 -12.04
N MET A 357 -5.20 1.46 -12.41
CA MET A 357 -4.31 1.98 -13.44
C MET A 357 -3.00 2.43 -12.78
N ILE A 358 -1.87 2.04 -13.36
CA ILE A 358 -0.54 2.43 -12.90
C ILE A 358 0.07 3.29 -14.00
N ASP A 359 0.32 4.57 -13.71
CA ASP A 359 1.07 5.51 -14.55
C ASP A 359 2.49 5.64 -13.99
N SER A 360 3.47 5.16 -14.73
CA SER A 360 4.88 5.33 -14.39
C SER A 360 5.50 6.38 -15.30
N ARG A 361 6.42 7.19 -14.78
CA ARG A 361 7.18 8.19 -15.54
C ARG A 361 8.66 7.99 -15.28
N VAL A 362 9.40 7.73 -16.34
CA VAL A 362 10.86 7.65 -16.31
C VAL A 362 11.39 8.92 -16.98
N VAL A 363 12.05 9.77 -16.21
CA VAL A 363 12.66 11.02 -16.67
C VAL A 363 14.16 10.84 -16.67
N ILE A 364 14.79 11.06 -17.82
CA ILE A 364 16.24 11.09 -17.98
C ILE A 364 16.62 12.48 -18.44
N ALA A 365 17.33 13.22 -17.60
CA ALA A 365 17.90 14.52 -17.95
C ALA A 365 19.42 14.39 -18.16
N SER A 366 19.93 15.18 -19.09
CA SER A 366 21.34 15.23 -19.45
C SER A 366 21.80 16.66 -19.67
N ASP A 367 22.97 16.97 -19.13
CA ASP A 367 23.62 18.28 -19.22
C ASP A 367 25.11 18.04 -19.49
N ASP A 368 25.50 18.26 -20.74
CA ASP A 368 26.85 18.08 -21.26
C ASP A 368 27.49 19.46 -21.47
N TYR A 369 28.63 19.72 -20.84
CA TYR A 369 29.38 20.96 -20.94
C TYR A 369 30.83 20.67 -21.29
N ALA A 370 31.32 21.28 -22.37
CA ALA A 370 32.74 21.22 -22.72
C ALA A 370 33.30 22.62 -22.98
N ARG A 371 34.51 22.89 -22.47
CA ARG A 371 35.25 24.11 -22.73
C ARG A 371 36.70 23.77 -22.97
N ASP A 372 37.25 24.27 -24.07
CA ASP A 372 38.64 24.07 -24.44
C ASP A 372 39.24 25.39 -24.95
N ILE A 373 40.41 25.74 -24.44
CA ILE A 373 41.16 26.93 -24.83
C ILE A 373 42.61 26.50 -25.02
N GLY A 374 43.17 26.80 -26.18
CA GLY A 374 44.52 26.42 -26.55
C GLY A 374 45.21 27.43 -27.46
N VAL A 375 46.53 27.28 -27.57
CA VAL A 375 47.42 28.21 -28.26
C VAL A 375 48.38 27.44 -29.17
N ARG A 376 48.63 27.99 -30.36
CA ARG A 376 49.80 27.63 -31.17
C ARG A 376 50.74 28.81 -31.23
N PHE A 377 52.00 28.59 -30.89
CA PHE A 377 53.02 29.63 -30.90
C PHE A 377 54.29 29.11 -31.58
N GLY A 378 54.88 29.92 -32.44
CA GLY A 378 56.08 29.60 -33.19
C GLY A 378 56.96 30.82 -33.40
N VAL A 379 58.26 30.59 -33.33
CA VAL A 379 59.27 31.59 -33.71
C VAL A 379 60.20 30.94 -34.71
N THR A 380 60.30 31.56 -35.88
CA THR A 380 61.27 31.19 -36.92
C THR A 380 62.25 32.35 -37.06
N GLY A 381 63.54 32.08 -37.11
CA GLY A 381 64.55 33.11 -37.22
C GLY A 381 65.74 32.65 -38.04
N VAL A 382 66.41 33.58 -38.71
CA VAL A 382 67.63 33.33 -39.46
C VAL A 382 68.61 34.48 -39.24
N ASN A 383 69.84 34.18 -38.85
CA ASN A 383 70.86 35.20 -38.63
C ASN A 383 72.14 34.82 -39.39
N GLN A 384 72.67 35.76 -40.18
CA GLN A 384 73.97 35.62 -40.83
C GLN A 384 75.10 36.07 -39.90
N THR A 385 76.01 35.17 -39.62
CA THR A 385 77.27 35.48 -38.93
C THR A 385 78.41 35.62 -39.94
N SER A 386 79.58 36.09 -39.50
CA SER A 386 80.77 36.20 -40.38
C SER A 386 81.16 34.86 -41.00
N ASN A 387 80.82 33.74 -40.37
CA ASN A 387 81.29 32.41 -40.73
C ASN A 387 80.15 31.41 -41.05
N GLY A 388 78.90 31.85 -41.18
CA GLY A 388 77.77 30.94 -41.45
C GLY A 388 76.39 31.50 -41.12
N ILE A 389 75.38 30.63 -41.08
CA ILE A 389 74.00 30.98 -40.74
C ILE A 389 73.53 30.19 -39.53
N ASN A 390 72.83 30.89 -38.64
CA ASN A 390 72.07 30.29 -37.55
C ASN A 390 70.58 30.29 -37.93
N ALA A 391 69.92 29.15 -37.80
CA ALA A 391 68.49 29.02 -38.05
C ALA A 391 67.76 28.59 -36.77
N LEU A 392 66.61 29.20 -36.51
CA LEU A 392 65.69 28.88 -35.43
C LEU A 392 64.32 28.55 -36.04
N SER A 393 63.68 27.49 -35.56
CA SER A 393 62.30 27.13 -35.90
C SER A 393 61.71 26.26 -34.80
N GLY A 394 60.40 26.01 -34.85
CA GLY A 394 59.70 25.09 -33.93
C GLY A 394 60.14 23.62 -34.02
N SER A 395 60.80 23.22 -35.12
CA SER A 395 61.32 21.86 -35.31
C SER A 395 62.67 21.85 -36.02
N LEU A 396 63.39 20.73 -35.89
CA LEU A 396 64.64 20.49 -36.62
C LEU A 396 64.40 20.44 -38.14
N ALA A 397 63.27 19.89 -38.60
CA ALA A 397 62.90 19.89 -40.02
C ALA A 397 62.68 21.32 -40.55
N GLY A 398 62.11 22.20 -39.72
CA GLY A 398 62.01 23.63 -40.02
C GLY A 398 63.38 24.28 -40.19
N THR A 399 64.31 24.05 -39.26
CA THR A 399 65.68 24.58 -39.40
C THR A 399 66.42 23.99 -40.61
N SER A 400 66.22 22.72 -40.93
CA SER A 400 66.81 22.06 -42.10
C SER A 400 66.33 22.69 -43.41
N THR A 401 65.05 23.08 -43.49
CA THR A 401 64.50 23.80 -44.65
C THR A 401 65.25 25.12 -44.89
N ILE A 402 65.50 25.88 -43.81
CA ILE A 402 66.23 27.16 -43.86
C ILE A 402 67.69 26.90 -44.27
N VAL A 403 68.39 26.00 -43.58
CA VAL A 403 69.81 25.72 -43.81
C VAL A 403 70.07 25.15 -45.20
N ASN A 404 69.26 24.20 -45.68
CA ASN A 404 69.43 23.62 -47.01
C ASN A 404 69.22 24.65 -48.12
N SER A 405 68.22 25.53 -47.95
CA SER A 405 68.02 26.63 -48.91
C SER A 405 69.21 27.59 -48.91
N ALA A 406 69.78 27.89 -47.73
CA ALA A 406 70.96 28.73 -47.61
C ALA A 406 72.20 28.12 -48.26
N VAL A 407 72.43 26.82 -48.04
CA VAL A 407 73.55 26.07 -48.66
C VAL A 407 73.40 26.07 -50.18
N ASN A 408 72.21 25.79 -50.71
CA ASN A 408 71.95 25.79 -52.14
C ASN A 408 72.15 27.17 -52.77
N ASN A 409 71.74 28.24 -52.10
CA ASN A 409 71.96 29.60 -52.59
C ASN A 409 73.44 29.98 -52.56
N LEU A 410 74.17 29.58 -51.50
CA LEU A 410 75.60 29.85 -51.38
C LEU A 410 76.39 29.18 -52.52
N THR A 411 76.04 27.93 -52.88
CA THR A 411 76.68 27.22 -53.99
C THR A 411 76.31 27.76 -55.37
N THR A 412 75.12 28.35 -55.51
CA THR A 412 74.60 28.80 -56.82
C THR A 412 74.87 30.28 -57.11
N THR A 413 74.81 31.13 -56.09
CA THR A 413 74.85 32.60 -56.22
C THR A 413 75.99 33.26 -55.45
N GLY A 414 76.73 32.49 -54.65
CA GLY A 414 77.76 33.01 -53.76
C GLY A 414 77.23 33.76 -52.54
N GLN A 415 75.91 33.85 -52.35
CA GLN A 415 75.24 34.44 -51.19
C GLN A 415 74.22 33.46 -50.63
N PRO A 416 74.09 33.31 -49.31
CA PRO A 416 73.18 32.32 -48.74
C PRO A 416 71.70 32.81 -48.66
N PHE A 417 71.44 34.09 -48.93
CA PHE A 417 70.11 34.68 -48.96
C PHE A 417 69.58 34.84 -50.38
N PRO A 418 68.26 34.80 -50.60
CA PRO A 418 67.19 34.64 -49.59
C PRO A 418 66.93 33.18 -49.17
N VAL A 419 66.69 32.94 -47.88
CA VAL A 419 66.37 31.59 -47.37
C VAL A 419 64.88 31.25 -47.49
N ALA A 420 64.57 29.95 -47.59
CA ALA A 420 63.21 29.44 -47.65
C ALA A 420 62.52 29.50 -46.27
N VAL A 421 61.28 29.97 -46.25
CA VAL A 421 60.43 29.94 -45.05
C VAL A 421 59.87 28.52 -44.87
N PRO A 422 60.04 27.87 -43.70
CA PRO A 422 59.49 26.54 -43.46
C PRO A 422 57.95 26.50 -43.52
N PRO A 423 57.36 25.33 -43.84
CA PRO A 423 55.92 25.11 -43.73
C PRO A 423 55.41 25.34 -42.29
N LEU A 424 54.17 25.80 -42.14
CA LEU A 424 53.59 26.18 -40.83
C LEU A 424 53.72 25.09 -39.75
N ALA A 425 53.55 23.81 -40.11
CA ALA A 425 53.67 22.70 -39.17
C ALA A 425 55.04 22.66 -38.46
N GLU A 426 56.10 23.08 -39.16
CA GLU A 426 57.49 23.05 -38.68
C GLU A 426 57.94 24.36 -38.01
N ARG A 427 57.11 25.40 -38.06
CA ARG A 427 57.37 26.71 -37.41
C ARG A 427 56.84 26.77 -35.98
N ILE A 428 55.79 26.01 -35.67
CA ILE A 428 55.12 26.02 -34.36
C ILE A 428 55.95 25.21 -33.34
N GLY A 429 56.47 25.90 -32.32
CA GLY A 429 57.18 25.27 -31.19
C GLY A 429 56.28 24.88 -30.03
N VAL A 430 55.11 25.51 -29.90
CA VAL A 430 54.08 25.19 -28.90
C VAL A 430 52.82 24.76 -29.64
N PRO A 431 52.57 23.44 -29.82
CA PRO A 431 51.44 22.94 -30.60
C PRO A 431 50.28 22.54 -29.68
N LEU A 432 49.70 23.49 -28.94
CA LEU A 432 48.64 23.22 -27.96
C LEU A 432 47.26 23.78 -28.38
N PRO A 433 46.75 23.54 -29.60
CA PRO A 433 45.44 24.05 -30.00
C PRO A 433 44.30 23.40 -29.19
N ALA A 434 43.19 24.13 -29.05
CA ALA A 434 41.95 23.59 -28.53
C ALA A 434 41.49 22.41 -29.40
N ALA A 435 41.20 21.27 -28.77
CA ALA A 435 40.78 20.03 -29.42
C ALA A 435 39.69 19.35 -28.56
N PRO A 436 38.49 19.93 -28.50
CA PRO A 436 37.43 19.50 -27.61
C PRO A 436 36.91 18.11 -27.99
N SER A 437 36.72 17.25 -26.99
CA SER A 437 36.24 15.87 -27.14
C SER A 437 34.75 15.74 -27.52
N GLY A 438 34.00 16.85 -27.54
CA GLY A 438 32.54 16.89 -27.75
C GLY A 438 32.11 17.31 -29.16
N GLY A 439 33.05 17.42 -30.11
CA GLY A 439 32.77 17.93 -31.45
C GLY A 439 32.66 19.46 -31.51
N GLY A 440 32.60 19.99 -32.74
CA GLY A 440 32.62 21.42 -33.01
C GLY A 440 34.03 21.95 -33.35
N ALA A 441 34.07 22.92 -34.27
CA ALA A 441 35.31 23.58 -34.65
C ALA A 441 35.59 24.75 -33.70
N PRO A 442 36.77 24.82 -33.04
CA PRO A 442 37.10 25.96 -32.21
C PRO A 442 37.21 27.23 -33.05
N ALA A 443 36.76 28.35 -32.49
CA ALA A 443 37.01 29.67 -33.06
C ALA A 443 38.51 29.96 -32.96
N LYS A 444 39.07 30.54 -34.02
CA LYS A 444 40.51 30.79 -34.13
C LYS A 444 40.79 32.25 -34.43
N LEU A 445 41.80 32.80 -33.76
CA LEU A 445 42.39 34.09 -34.07
C LEU A 445 43.89 33.87 -34.29
N ALA A 446 44.36 34.11 -35.51
CA ALA A 446 45.76 33.93 -35.88
C ALA A 446 46.40 35.25 -36.29
N MET A 447 47.66 35.43 -35.90
CA MET A 447 48.51 36.56 -36.26
C MET A 447 49.90 36.04 -36.63
N ALA A 448 50.49 36.64 -37.65
CA ALA A 448 51.88 36.43 -38.02
C ALA A 448 52.58 37.78 -38.13
N ILE A 449 53.75 37.91 -37.50
CA ILE A 449 54.60 39.11 -37.56
C ILE A 449 55.89 38.73 -38.28
N LEU A 450 56.16 39.36 -39.41
CA LEU A 450 57.37 39.15 -40.21
C LEU A 450 58.30 40.35 -40.05
N GLY A 451 59.50 40.11 -39.53
CA GLY A 451 60.64 41.03 -39.52
C GLY A 451 61.65 40.69 -40.63
N ALA A 452 62.81 41.36 -40.61
CA ALA A 452 63.87 41.11 -41.60
C ALA A 452 64.54 39.74 -41.42
N ASP A 453 64.65 39.29 -40.17
CA ASP A 453 65.41 38.10 -39.75
C ASP A 453 64.58 37.13 -38.88
N TYR A 454 63.30 37.43 -38.63
CA TYR A 454 62.42 36.60 -37.82
C TYR A 454 60.95 36.61 -38.29
N LEU A 455 60.21 35.57 -37.92
CA LEU A 455 58.78 35.39 -38.10
C LEU A 455 58.19 34.85 -36.79
N VAL A 456 57.17 35.52 -36.26
CA VAL A 456 56.41 35.05 -35.09
C VAL A 456 55.01 34.64 -35.53
N ASP A 457 54.64 33.39 -35.27
CA ASP A 457 53.29 32.85 -35.47
C ASP A 457 52.58 32.74 -34.11
N LEU A 458 51.35 33.25 -34.02
CA LEU A 458 50.48 33.10 -32.86
C LEU A 458 49.05 32.74 -33.32
N GLU A 459 48.50 31.64 -32.83
CA GLU A 459 47.10 31.24 -33.03
C GLU A 459 46.46 30.98 -31.67
N LEU A 460 45.42 31.73 -31.33
CA LEU A 460 44.54 31.43 -30.21
C LEU A 460 43.35 30.62 -30.73
N SER A 461 42.96 29.59 -29.99
CA SER A 461 41.83 28.73 -30.33
C SER A 461 40.98 28.48 -29.09
N ALA A 462 39.65 28.61 -29.24
CA ALA A 462 38.73 28.41 -28.13
C ALA A 462 37.39 27.84 -28.59
N LEU A 463 36.82 26.93 -27.80
CA LEU A 463 35.45 26.45 -27.95
C LEU A 463 34.81 26.28 -26.58
N GLN A 464 33.54 26.65 -26.47
CA GLN A 464 32.67 26.23 -25.38
C GLN A 464 31.37 25.70 -25.97
N THR A 465 30.98 24.47 -25.60
CA THR A 465 29.73 23.83 -26.00
C THR A 465 28.92 23.47 -24.76
N GLU A 466 27.60 23.59 -24.89
CA GLU A 466 26.63 23.19 -23.88
C GLU A 466 25.50 22.43 -24.59
N GLY A 467 25.21 21.23 -24.14
CA GLY A 467 24.18 20.35 -24.68
C GLY A 467 23.25 19.91 -23.57
N LYS A 468 21.95 20.16 -23.74
CA LYS A 468 20.91 19.74 -22.79
C LYS A 468 19.94 18.82 -23.49
N GLY A 469 19.60 17.71 -22.84
CA GLY A 469 18.62 16.75 -23.34
C GLY A 469 17.73 16.24 -22.22
N GLU A 470 16.44 16.12 -22.49
CA GLU A 470 15.45 15.54 -21.59
C GLU A 470 14.68 14.46 -22.35
N ILE A 471 14.58 13.28 -21.74
CA ILE A 471 13.83 12.14 -22.26
C ILE A 471 12.79 11.76 -21.21
N LEU A 472 11.52 11.78 -21.61
CA LEU A 472 10.39 11.38 -20.77
C LEU A 472 9.72 10.15 -21.39
N SER A 473 9.55 9.09 -20.59
CA SER A 473 8.81 7.88 -20.96
C SER A 473 7.67 7.62 -19.98
N ASN A 474 6.45 7.39 -20.49
CA ASN A 474 5.24 7.23 -19.69
C ASN A 474 4.53 5.88 -19.92
N PRO A 475 5.07 4.74 -19.44
CA PRO A 475 4.36 3.46 -19.53
C PRO A 475 3.14 3.45 -18.60
N ARG A 476 2.00 3.01 -19.14
CA ARG A 476 0.72 2.89 -18.44
C ARG A 476 0.16 1.48 -18.57
N VAL A 477 -0.35 0.93 -17.47
CA VAL A 477 -0.99 -0.39 -17.48
C VAL A 477 -2.17 -0.41 -16.52
N VAL A 478 -3.25 -1.10 -16.90
CA VAL A 478 -4.42 -1.34 -16.05
C VAL A 478 -4.46 -2.82 -15.70
N THR A 479 -4.69 -3.14 -14.44
CA THR A 479 -4.83 -4.52 -13.97
C THR A 479 -5.82 -4.61 -12.81
N THR A 480 -6.29 -5.81 -12.53
CA THR A 480 -7.13 -6.09 -11.35
C THR A 480 -6.27 -6.23 -10.11
N ASP A 481 -6.89 -6.05 -8.94
CA ASP A 481 -6.26 -6.30 -7.65
C ASP A 481 -5.57 -7.69 -7.59
N LEU A 482 -4.36 -7.75 -7.01
CA LEU A 482 -3.52 -8.94 -6.85
C LEU A 482 -3.09 -9.64 -8.17
N LYS A 483 -3.28 -9.02 -9.34
CA LYS A 483 -2.83 -9.58 -10.63
C LYS A 483 -1.65 -8.82 -11.20
N LYS A 484 -0.59 -9.58 -11.49
CA LYS A 484 0.60 -9.11 -12.18
C LYS A 484 0.26 -8.66 -13.60
N ALA A 485 0.71 -7.46 -13.95
CA ALA A 485 0.65 -6.94 -15.31
C ALA A 485 2.03 -6.47 -15.77
N THR A 486 2.25 -6.49 -17.08
CA THR A 486 3.53 -6.12 -17.67
C THR A 486 3.30 -5.41 -18.99
N ILE A 487 4.01 -4.30 -19.21
CA ILE A 487 4.09 -3.57 -20.47
C ILE A 487 5.55 -3.44 -20.87
N VAL A 488 5.84 -3.79 -22.14
CA VAL A 488 7.19 -3.74 -22.71
C VAL A 488 7.19 -2.96 -24.03
N GLN A 489 8.23 -2.17 -24.26
CA GLN A 489 8.46 -1.47 -25.51
C GLN A 489 9.96 -1.43 -25.80
N GLY A 490 10.38 -1.82 -27.00
CA GLY A 490 11.77 -1.66 -27.40
C GLY A 490 12.11 -2.46 -28.63
N ARG A 491 13.37 -2.89 -28.72
CA ARG A 491 13.90 -3.61 -29.89
C ARG A 491 14.83 -4.73 -29.44
N GLN A 492 15.03 -5.69 -30.32
CA GLN A 492 16.01 -6.76 -30.11
C GLN A 492 17.26 -6.50 -30.96
N ILE A 493 18.43 -6.76 -30.38
CA ILE A 493 19.73 -6.59 -31.01
C ILE A 493 20.31 -7.98 -31.28
N PRO A 494 20.69 -8.29 -32.53
CA PRO A 494 21.32 -9.57 -32.86
C PRO A 494 22.80 -9.58 -32.41
N TYR A 495 23.19 -10.64 -31.71
CA TYR A 495 24.56 -10.97 -31.34
C TYR A 495 24.97 -12.27 -32.01
N SER A 496 26.19 -12.32 -32.53
CA SER A 496 26.79 -13.56 -33.01
C SER A 496 27.41 -14.33 -31.86
N GLU A 497 27.02 -15.58 -31.67
CA GLU A 497 27.57 -16.49 -30.68
C GLU A 497 28.04 -17.77 -31.37
N VAL A 498 29.22 -18.26 -30.98
CA VAL A 498 29.75 -19.53 -31.50
C VAL A 498 29.21 -20.64 -30.61
N ASP A 499 28.47 -21.57 -31.19
CA ASP A 499 27.96 -22.74 -30.45
C ASP A 499 29.07 -23.76 -30.12
N ASP A 500 28.73 -24.78 -29.34
CA ASP A 500 29.66 -25.84 -28.92
C ASP A 500 30.24 -26.66 -30.10
N GLN A 501 29.68 -26.49 -31.31
CA GLN A 501 30.10 -27.15 -32.55
C GLN A 501 30.92 -26.23 -33.45
N GLY A 502 31.22 -25.01 -33.00
CA GLY A 502 31.99 -24.03 -33.75
C GLY A 502 31.19 -23.27 -34.82
N GLN A 503 29.86 -23.39 -34.84
CA GLN A 503 29.00 -22.68 -35.79
C GLN A 503 28.58 -21.32 -35.23
N VAL A 504 28.55 -20.30 -36.08
CA VAL A 504 28.10 -18.96 -35.70
C VAL A 504 26.57 -18.92 -35.75
N THR A 505 25.93 -18.81 -34.59
CA THR A 505 24.49 -18.63 -34.42
C THR A 505 24.18 -17.18 -34.06
N THR A 506 22.97 -16.71 -34.40
CA THR A 506 22.52 -15.35 -34.02
C THR A 506 21.57 -15.43 -32.83
N GLN A 507 21.95 -14.84 -31.70
CA GLN A 507 21.10 -14.68 -30.52
C GLN A 507 20.59 -13.24 -30.41
N PHE A 508 19.31 -13.06 -30.12
CA PHE A 508 18.72 -11.74 -29.91
C PHE A 508 18.78 -11.36 -28.43
N LYS A 509 19.31 -10.17 -28.11
CA LYS A 509 19.24 -9.56 -26.78
C LYS A 509 18.30 -8.37 -26.79
N ASP A 510 17.52 -8.26 -25.73
CA ASP A 510 16.47 -7.25 -25.58
C ASP A 510 17.03 -5.92 -25.07
N ALA A 511 16.64 -4.83 -25.74
CA ALA A 511 16.81 -3.46 -25.24
C ALA A 511 15.42 -2.83 -25.10
N LEU A 512 14.82 -2.98 -23.91
CA LEU A 512 13.42 -2.69 -23.63
C LEU A 512 13.26 -1.63 -22.52
N LEU A 513 12.20 -0.84 -22.62
CA LEU A 513 11.50 -0.25 -21.49
C LEU A 513 10.48 -1.29 -21.01
N LYS A 514 10.60 -1.72 -19.75
CA LYS A 514 9.69 -2.67 -19.12
C LYS A 514 9.14 -2.07 -17.84
N LEU A 515 7.81 -2.11 -17.69
CA LEU A 515 7.12 -1.90 -16.42
C LEU A 515 6.38 -3.19 -16.10
N GLU A 516 6.69 -3.75 -14.94
CA GLU A 516 6.03 -4.91 -14.37
C GLU A 516 5.54 -4.56 -12.98
N VAL A 517 4.25 -4.81 -12.71
CA VAL A 517 3.60 -4.39 -11.48
C VAL A 517 2.61 -5.44 -10.98
N THR A 518 2.58 -5.66 -9.68
CA THR A 518 1.50 -6.38 -8.99
C THR A 518 0.91 -5.45 -7.93
N PRO A 519 -0.28 -4.88 -8.15
CA PRO A 519 -0.92 -4.00 -7.17
C PRO A 519 -1.74 -4.81 -6.15
N GLN A 520 -1.89 -4.23 -4.97
CA GLN A 520 -2.80 -4.64 -3.93
C GLN A 520 -3.48 -3.43 -3.32
N ILE A 521 -4.81 -3.40 -3.33
CA ILE A 521 -5.60 -2.34 -2.73
C ILE A 521 -5.84 -2.66 -1.26
N THR A 522 -5.56 -1.70 -0.39
CA THR A 522 -5.85 -1.80 1.05
C THR A 522 -7.25 -1.28 1.38
N PRO A 523 -7.83 -1.65 2.54
CA PRO A 523 -9.16 -1.19 2.94
C PRO A 523 -9.31 0.33 3.08
N ASP A 524 -8.21 1.06 3.23
CA ASP A 524 -8.15 2.52 3.31
C ASP A 524 -7.83 3.21 1.97
N ASP A 525 -8.11 2.54 0.84
CA ASP A 525 -7.92 3.05 -0.52
C ASP A 525 -6.47 3.46 -0.88
N ARG A 526 -5.49 2.82 -0.24
CA ARG A 526 -4.09 2.90 -0.68
C ARG A 526 -3.75 1.71 -1.56
N VAL A 527 -2.71 1.86 -2.38
CA VAL A 527 -2.25 0.82 -3.30
C VAL A 527 -0.82 0.45 -2.93
N ARG A 528 -0.65 -0.77 -2.44
CA ARG A 528 0.66 -1.42 -2.32
C ARG A 528 1.03 -1.99 -3.68
N MET A 529 2.23 -1.73 -4.17
CA MET A 529 2.66 -2.20 -5.48
C MET A 529 4.04 -2.82 -5.38
N ASP A 530 4.18 -4.04 -5.91
CA ASP A 530 5.47 -4.62 -6.23
C ASP A 530 5.82 -4.18 -7.65
N LEU A 531 6.88 -3.37 -7.79
CA LEU A 531 7.26 -2.70 -9.03
C LEU A 531 8.64 -3.18 -9.49
N VAL A 532 8.73 -3.56 -10.76
CA VAL A 532 9.98 -3.77 -11.48
C VAL A 532 9.95 -2.90 -12.73
N ILE A 533 10.79 -1.87 -12.75
CA ILE A 533 10.91 -0.93 -13.87
C ILE A 533 12.33 -1.04 -14.40
N SER A 534 12.48 -1.38 -15.69
CA SER A 534 13.77 -1.38 -16.36
C SER A 534 13.73 -0.54 -17.64
N LYS A 535 14.83 0.16 -17.91
CA LYS A 535 15.09 0.90 -19.14
C LYS A 535 16.47 0.53 -19.64
N ASP A 536 16.48 -0.22 -20.73
CA ASP A 536 17.69 -0.61 -21.42
C ASP A 536 17.88 0.28 -22.66
N ASP A 537 19.11 0.72 -22.91
CA ASP A 537 19.51 1.49 -24.09
C ASP A 537 20.68 0.81 -24.80
N VAL A 538 20.81 1.10 -26.11
CA VAL A 538 21.97 0.65 -26.90
C VAL A 538 23.18 1.51 -26.51
N GLY A 539 24.17 0.87 -25.89
CA GLY A 539 25.41 1.50 -25.46
C GLY A 539 26.46 1.59 -26.58
N VAL A 540 27.71 1.81 -26.19
CA VAL A 540 28.83 1.93 -27.12
C VAL A 540 29.17 0.62 -27.81
N ASN A 541 29.64 0.71 -29.05
CA ASN A 541 30.18 -0.42 -29.80
C ASN A 541 31.49 -0.91 -29.19
N VAL A 542 31.49 -2.14 -28.69
CA VAL A 542 32.66 -2.84 -28.15
C VAL A 542 33.23 -3.83 -29.18
N PRO A 543 34.55 -3.92 -29.32
CA PRO A 543 35.18 -4.87 -30.24
C PRO A 543 34.97 -6.30 -29.74
N GLN A 544 34.60 -7.22 -30.64
CA GLN A 544 34.49 -8.65 -30.34
C GLN A 544 35.80 -9.39 -30.59
N ALA A 545 36.05 -10.45 -29.81
CA ALA A 545 37.20 -11.34 -29.98
C ALA A 545 37.25 -12.02 -31.36
N THR A 546 36.08 -12.27 -31.96
CA THR A 546 35.89 -12.88 -33.29
C THR A 546 35.99 -11.88 -34.46
N GLY A 547 36.29 -10.61 -34.18
CA GLY A 547 36.30 -9.52 -35.16
C GLY A 547 34.94 -8.82 -35.29
N GLY A 548 34.97 -7.53 -35.62
CA GLY A 548 33.78 -6.67 -35.69
C GLY A 548 33.45 -5.97 -34.37
N PHE A 549 32.33 -5.27 -34.36
CA PHE A 549 31.84 -4.50 -33.21
C PHE A 549 30.41 -4.90 -32.88
N VAL A 550 30.11 -5.07 -31.59
CA VAL A 550 28.74 -5.20 -31.10
C VAL A 550 28.43 -4.09 -30.12
N PRO A 551 27.22 -3.54 -30.12
CA PRO A 551 26.84 -2.57 -29.10
C PRO A 551 26.79 -3.24 -27.72
N SER A 552 27.20 -2.53 -26.69
CA SER A 552 26.86 -2.85 -25.30
C SER A 552 25.40 -2.48 -25.01
N ILE A 553 24.85 -2.93 -23.88
CA ILE A 553 23.49 -2.57 -23.43
C ILE A 553 23.62 -1.85 -22.10
N ASP A 554 23.22 -0.59 -22.07
CA ASP A 554 23.18 0.22 -20.87
C ASP A 554 21.88 -0.07 -20.12
N LYS A 555 21.97 -0.76 -18.98
CA LYS A 555 20.82 -1.22 -18.21
C LYS A 555 20.56 -0.33 -16.99
N ARG A 556 19.31 0.12 -16.83
CA ARG A 556 18.85 0.87 -15.65
C ARG A 556 17.61 0.18 -15.09
N GLU A 557 17.67 -0.33 -13.87
CA GLU A 557 16.59 -1.14 -13.29
C GLU A 557 16.33 -0.76 -11.82
N VAL A 558 15.05 -0.72 -11.44
CA VAL A 558 14.58 -0.53 -10.07
C VAL A 558 13.54 -1.60 -9.75
N GLN A 559 13.80 -2.35 -8.68
CA GLN A 559 12.86 -3.31 -8.09
C GLN A 559 12.55 -2.86 -6.66
N THR A 560 11.29 -2.59 -6.37
CA THR A 560 10.87 -2.08 -5.06
C THR A 560 9.42 -2.42 -4.75
N GLN A 561 9.08 -2.35 -3.47
CA GLN A 561 7.70 -2.42 -2.99
C GLN A 561 7.36 -1.10 -2.31
N VAL A 562 6.27 -0.47 -2.73
CA VAL A 562 5.83 0.83 -2.19
C VAL A 562 4.34 0.84 -1.89
N LEU A 563 3.95 1.62 -0.89
CA LEU A 563 2.55 1.90 -0.56
C LEU A 563 2.27 3.36 -0.87
N VAL A 564 1.29 3.62 -1.74
CA VAL A 564 0.98 4.96 -2.25
C VAL A 564 -0.51 5.23 -2.12
N ASN A 565 -0.90 6.47 -1.86
CA ASN A 565 -2.29 6.86 -1.84
C ASN A 565 -2.89 6.85 -3.25
N ASN A 566 -4.19 6.61 -3.36
CA ASN A 566 -4.90 6.65 -4.64
C ASN A 566 -4.80 8.03 -5.32
N GLY A 567 -4.25 8.06 -6.54
CA GLY A 567 -4.08 9.26 -7.36
C GLY A 567 -2.86 10.11 -7.03
N GLU A 568 -2.08 9.76 -6.01
CA GLU A 568 -0.86 10.49 -5.64
C GLU A 568 0.38 9.92 -6.36
N THR A 569 1.31 10.82 -6.69
CA THR A 569 2.59 10.44 -7.30
C THR A 569 3.67 10.31 -6.24
N VAL A 570 4.40 9.20 -6.24
CA VAL A 570 5.60 9.02 -5.43
C VAL A 570 6.84 8.92 -6.31
N VAL A 571 7.97 9.44 -5.81
CA VAL A 571 9.30 9.20 -6.40
C VAL A 571 9.82 7.89 -5.85
N LEU A 572 9.98 6.89 -6.72
CA LEU A 572 10.51 5.58 -6.32
C LEU A 572 12.01 5.65 -6.04
N GLY A 573 12.70 6.52 -6.76
CA GLY A 573 14.13 6.73 -6.66
C GLY A 573 14.70 7.38 -7.92
N GLY A 574 16.02 7.49 -7.92
CA GLY A 574 16.76 8.05 -9.03
C GLY A 574 18.26 7.80 -8.92
N VAL A 575 18.98 8.06 -10.00
CA VAL A 575 20.44 7.98 -10.05
C VAL A 575 20.96 9.30 -10.60
N PHE A 576 21.88 9.92 -9.87
CA PHE A 576 22.63 11.10 -10.31
C PHE A 576 24.07 10.68 -10.60
N GLU A 577 24.52 10.90 -11.82
CA GLU A 577 25.89 10.66 -12.24
C GLU A 577 26.50 11.96 -12.75
N GLN A 578 27.70 12.28 -12.27
CA GLN A 578 28.48 13.41 -12.75
C GLN A 578 29.91 12.97 -13.03
N ASN A 579 30.33 13.12 -14.29
CA ASN A 579 31.71 12.91 -14.71
C ASN A 579 32.34 14.26 -15.06
N LYS A 580 33.43 14.61 -14.36
CA LYS A 580 34.13 15.89 -14.54
C LYS A 580 35.61 15.64 -14.84
N ASN A 581 35.99 15.86 -16.08
CA ASN A 581 37.37 15.76 -16.56
C ASN A 581 37.96 17.16 -16.75
N LYS A 582 39.08 17.43 -16.07
CA LYS A 582 39.86 18.65 -16.26
C LYS A 582 41.25 18.26 -16.74
N GLY A 583 41.66 18.76 -17.89
CA GLY A 583 43.00 18.63 -18.44
C GLY A 583 43.69 19.98 -18.49
N ASN A 584 44.99 20.00 -18.16
CA ASN A 584 45.84 21.17 -18.37
C ASN A 584 47.18 20.70 -18.93
N ASP A 585 47.37 20.89 -20.23
CA ASP A 585 48.64 20.60 -20.90
C ASP A 585 49.42 21.90 -21.00
N LYS A 586 50.67 21.94 -20.53
CA LYS A 586 51.45 23.17 -20.50
C LYS A 586 52.92 22.93 -20.81
N VAL A 587 53.57 23.96 -21.34
CA VAL A 587 55.04 23.99 -21.42
C VAL A 587 55.60 24.18 -20.00
N PRO A 588 56.49 23.30 -19.51
CA PRO A 588 57.12 23.48 -18.19
C PRO A 588 57.78 24.85 -18.07
N LEU A 589 57.75 25.45 -16.88
CA LEU A 589 58.24 26.80 -16.57
C LEU A 589 57.40 27.93 -17.22
N LEU A 590 57.27 27.95 -18.55
CA LEU A 590 56.61 29.03 -19.29
C LEU A 590 55.09 29.08 -19.06
N GLY A 591 54.45 27.93 -18.88
CA GLY A 591 53.01 27.84 -18.61
C GLY A 591 52.60 28.35 -17.22
N ASP A 592 53.55 28.49 -16.29
CA ASP A 592 53.29 28.90 -14.90
C ASP A 592 53.53 30.40 -14.64
N ILE A 593 53.93 31.17 -15.67
CA ILE A 593 54.13 32.61 -15.55
C ILE A 593 52.76 33.29 -15.37
N PRO A 594 52.57 34.16 -14.36
CA PRO A 594 51.33 34.92 -14.21
C PRO A 594 50.99 35.71 -15.48
N LEU A 595 49.71 35.70 -15.89
CA LEU A 595 49.17 36.34 -17.10
C LEU A 595 49.69 35.76 -18.44
N LEU A 596 51.00 35.62 -18.62
CA LEU A 596 51.63 35.14 -19.85
C LEU A 596 51.58 33.62 -20.03
N GLY A 597 51.45 32.86 -18.94
CA GLY A 597 51.39 31.40 -18.97
C GLY A 597 50.22 30.84 -19.79
N TYR A 598 49.13 31.62 -19.94
CA TYR A 598 48.01 31.28 -20.82
C TYR A 598 48.39 31.11 -22.29
N LEU A 599 49.50 31.71 -22.74
CA LEU A 599 50.03 31.53 -24.10
C LEU A 599 50.82 30.24 -24.29
N PHE A 600 51.06 29.49 -23.20
CA PHE A 600 51.90 28.29 -23.18
C PHE A 600 51.17 27.07 -22.59
N GLN A 601 49.84 27.13 -22.52
CA GLN A 601 49.02 26.03 -21.98
C GLN A 601 47.70 25.86 -22.75
N ARG A 602 47.15 24.64 -22.66
CA ARG A 602 45.81 24.25 -23.10
C ARG A 602 45.00 23.79 -21.90
N ASN A 603 43.90 24.47 -21.66
CA ASN A 603 42.97 24.13 -20.59
C ASN A 603 41.70 23.50 -21.19
N SER A 604 41.43 22.26 -20.81
CA SER A 604 40.24 21.52 -21.21
C SER A 604 39.39 21.17 -19.99
N THR A 605 38.09 21.41 -20.06
CA THR A 605 37.12 21.01 -19.04
C THR A 605 35.95 20.36 -19.75
N ASN A 606 35.65 19.11 -19.38
CA ASN A 606 34.49 18.37 -19.85
C ASN A 606 33.69 17.92 -18.63
N THR A 607 32.39 18.23 -18.59
CA THR A 607 31.46 17.85 -17.53
C THR A 607 30.24 17.23 -18.16
N ILE A 608 29.96 15.97 -17.82
CA ILE A 608 28.77 15.24 -18.25
C ILE A 608 27.95 14.96 -17.00
N LYS A 609 26.69 15.39 -16.99
CA LYS A 609 25.73 15.07 -15.92
C LYS A 609 24.58 14.26 -16.50
N ARG A 610 24.17 13.22 -15.76
CA ARG A 610 23.02 12.38 -16.08
C ARG A 610 22.17 12.21 -14.84
N GLU A 611 20.88 12.46 -14.98
CA GLU A 611 19.87 12.33 -13.93
C GLU A 611 18.79 11.38 -14.39
N LEU A 612 18.53 10.32 -13.62
CA LEU A 612 17.40 9.44 -13.79
C LEU A 612 16.46 9.63 -12.61
N LEU A 613 15.18 9.88 -12.87
CA LEU A 613 14.12 9.89 -11.85
C LEU A 613 12.96 9.00 -12.30
N ILE A 614 12.44 8.20 -11.38
CA ILE A 614 11.31 7.31 -11.64
C ILE A 614 10.16 7.69 -10.70
N PHE A 615 9.03 8.00 -11.31
CA PHE A 615 7.79 8.35 -10.62
C PHE A 615 6.75 7.27 -10.88
N VAL A 616 5.88 7.01 -9.91
CA VAL A 616 4.71 6.14 -10.10
C VAL A 616 3.48 6.77 -9.47
N THR A 617 2.35 6.61 -10.14
CA THR A 617 1.04 7.11 -9.72
C THR A 617 0.01 6.01 -9.92
N PRO A 618 -0.46 5.35 -8.84
CA PRO A 618 -1.58 4.43 -8.95
C PRO A 618 -2.91 5.19 -8.92
N GLN A 619 -3.89 4.73 -9.69
CA GLN A 619 -5.24 5.24 -9.68
C GLN A 619 -6.24 4.09 -9.68
N ILE A 620 -7.05 3.99 -8.62
CA ILE A 620 -8.12 3.01 -8.53
C ILE A 620 -9.27 3.46 -9.44
N LEU A 621 -9.65 2.61 -10.39
CA LEU A 621 -10.74 2.87 -11.32
C LEU A 621 -12.07 2.56 -10.63
N LYS A 622 -13.02 3.49 -10.68
CA LYS A 622 -14.39 3.28 -10.19
C LYS A 622 -15.24 2.67 -11.30
N GLU A 623 -16.12 1.73 -10.96
CA GLU A 623 -17.08 1.17 -11.91
C GLU A 623 -17.91 2.30 -12.54
N GLY A 624 -17.95 2.35 -13.87
CA GLY A 624 -18.71 3.34 -14.63
C GLY A 624 -17.97 4.64 -15.01
N SER A 625 -16.77 4.90 -14.49
CA SER A 625 -15.93 5.98 -15.06
C SER A 625 -15.19 5.43 -16.27
N GLY A 626 -15.77 5.62 -17.45
CA GLY A 626 -15.08 5.41 -18.72
C GLY A 626 -13.87 6.34 -18.81
N ALA A 627 -12.72 5.88 -18.33
CA ALA A 627 -11.45 6.43 -18.72
C ALA A 627 -11.20 5.96 -20.16
N VAL A 628 -11.75 6.73 -21.09
CA VAL A 628 -11.33 6.74 -22.48
C VAL A 628 -9.81 6.89 -22.44
N ALA A 629 -9.10 5.87 -22.92
CA ALA A 629 -7.72 6.03 -23.34
C ALA A 629 -7.73 7.06 -24.49
N GLU A 630 -7.68 8.34 -24.15
CA GLU A 630 -7.42 9.38 -25.13
C GLU A 630 -5.97 9.20 -25.61
N ARG A 631 -5.88 9.22 -26.95
CA ARG A 631 -4.77 8.78 -27.80
C ARG A 631 -3.48 9.54 -27.60
#